data_AF-A0AAI8PCB4-F1
#
_entry.id   AF-A0AAI8PCB4-F1
#
_cell.length_a   1.000
_cell.length_b   1.000
_cell.length_c   1.000
_cell.angle_alpha   90.00
_cell.angle_beta   90.00
_cell.angle_gamma   90.00
#
_symmetry.space_group_name_H-M   'P 1'
#
loop_
_entity.id
_entity.type
_entity.pdbx_description
1 polymer ?
#
loop_
_entity_poly.entity_id
_entity_poly.type
_entity_poly.pdbx_seq_one_letter_code
_entity_poly.pdbx_strand_id
1 'polypeptide(L)'
;MRSLKRALLVSLVVVLVALVLFFVLENQQMVSLVLFGWAAPSMPVAVPVIGALVVGMAIGPFLTIFSTRLRKREARHSARQVPLKVDRKNPTGVPEASS
;
A
#
# COMPACT_ATOMS: atom_id res chain seq x y z
N MET A 1 -13.70 10.13 18.22
CA MET A 1 -12.98 8.91 17.72
C MET A 1 -11.67 9.19 16.96
N ARG A 2 -11.40 10.39 16.42
CA ARG A 2 -10.11 10.70 15.74
C ARG A 2 -8.90 10.78 16.70
N SER A 3 -9.10 11.32 17.91
CA SER A 3 -8.09 11.39 18.96
C SER A 3 -7.69 10.01 19.47
N LEU A 4 -8.67 9.12 19.70
CA LEU A 4 -8.40 7.74 20.14
C LEU A 4 -7.60 6.94 19.10
N LYS A 5 -7.96 7.06 17.81
CA LYS A 5 -7.17 6.45 16.72
C LYS A 5 -5.73 6.98 16.68
N ARG A 6 -5.55 8.30 16.89
CA ARG A 6 -4.20 8.89 17.00
C ARG A 6 -3.45 8.39 18.23
N ALA A 7 -4.11 8.31 19.38
CA ALA A 7 -3.50 7.84 20.63
C ALA A 7 -3.03 6.39 20.48
N LEU A 8 -3.84 5.52 19.87
CA LEU A 8 -3.47 4.13 19.56
C LEU A 8 -2.28 4.04 18.58
N LEU A 9 -2.27 4.91 17.57
CA LEU A 9 -1.16 4.94 16.61
C LEU A 9 0.14 5.42 17.28
N VAL A 10 0.06 6.45 18.11
CA VAL A 10 1.20 6.95 18.89
C VAL A 10 1.67 5.89 19.86
N SER A 11 0.78 5.22 20.60
CA SER A 11 1.15 4.15 21.53
C SER A 11 1.80 2.98 20.82
N LEU A 12 1.31 2.59 19.64
CA LEU A 12 1.93 1.55 18.83
C LEU A 12 3.35 1.93 18.41
N VAL A 13 3.56 3.17 17.94
CA VAL A 13 4.89 3.66 17.57
C VAL A 13 5.82 3.70 18.78
N VAL A 14 5.35 4.17 19.93
CA VAL A 14 6.14 4.22 21.17
C VAL A 14 6.56 2.81 21.60
N VAL A 15 5.62 1.84 21.60
CA VAL A 15 5.93 0.45 21.90
C VAL A 15 6.93 -0.13 20.90
N LEU A 16 6.76 0.14 19.61
CA LEU A 16 7.70 -0.31 18.58
C LEU A 16 9.10 0.26 18.82
N VAL A 17 9.22 1.55 19.13
CA VAL A 17 10.51 2.19 19.45
C VAL A 17 11.13 1.56 20.69
N ALA A 18 10.36 1.35 21.76
CA ALA A 18 10.84 0.72 22.98
C ALA A 18 11.35 -0.71 22.72
N LEU A 19 10.63 -1.50 21.92
CA LEU A 19 11.04 -2.84 21.51
C LEU A 19 12.35 -2.81 20.72
N VAL A 20 12.48 -1.88 19.77
CA VAL A 20 13.71 -1.72 18.98
C VAL A 20 14.88 -1.35 19.89
N LEU A 21 14.71 -0.40 20.81
CA LEU A 21 15.77 -0.01 21.75
C LEU A 21 16.19 -1.16 22.66
N PHE A 22 15.23 -1.87 23.25
CA PHE A 22 15.50 -3.03 24.10
C PHE A 22 16.24 -4.12 23.32
N PHE A 23 15.79 -4.40 22.10
CA PHE A 23 16.44 -5.37 21.22
C PHE A 23 17.87 -4.98 20.87
N VAL A 24 18.14 -3.71 20.55
CA VAL A 24 19.50 -3.20 20.28
C VAL A 24 20.41 -3.36 21.49
N LEU A 25 19.91 -3.04 22.69
CA LEU A 25 20.68 -3.12 23.92
C LEU A 25 21.00 -4.58 24.30
N GLU A 26 20.03 -5.47 24.13
CA GLU A 26 20.20 -6.88 24.47
C GLU A 26 21.06 -7.62 23.44
N ASN A 27 21.02 -7.20 22.17
CA ASN A 27 21.67 -7.89 21.05
C ASN A 27 22.88 -7.12 20.53
N GLN A 28 23.78 -6.71 21.44
CA GLN A 28 25.08 -6.09 21.10
C GLN A 28 26.14 -7.08 20.62
N GLN A 29 25.81 -8.37 20.56
CA GLN A 29 26.71 -9.41 20.05
C GLN A 29 27.12 -9.11 18.60
N MET A 30 28.42 -9.14 18.34
CA MET A 30 28.96 -8.95 16.99
C MET A 30 28.76 -10.22 16.15
N VAL A 31 28.20 -10.05 14.96
CA VAL A 31 28.04 -11.12 13.96
C VAL A 31 28.49 -10.63 12.59
N SER A 32 28.99 -11.54 11.77
CA SER A 32 29.25 -11.29 10.35
C SER A 32 28.13 -11.91 9.53
N LEU A 33 27.61 -11.15 8.57
CA LEU A 33 26.58 -11.64 7.67
C LEU A 33 27.26 -12.21 6.42
N VAL A 34 27.12 -13.51 6.20
CA VAL A 34 27.64 -14.17 4.99
C VAL A 34 26.52 -14.31 3.98
N LEU A 35 26.66 -13.65 2.83
CA LEU A 35 25.71 -13.67 1.73
C LEU A 35 26.42 -14.18 0.48
N PHE A 36 25.91 -15.27 -0.11
CA PHE A 36 26.49 -15.86 -1.33
C PHE A 36 28.01 -16.11 -1.24
N GLY A 37 28.48 -16.51 -0.05
CA GLY A 37 29.90 -16.75 0.22
C GLY A 37 30.74 -15.50 0.54
N TRP A 38 30.16 -14.30 0.45
CA TRP A 38 30.81 -13.05 0.82
C TRP A 38 30.47 -12.64 2.25
N ALA A 39 31.49 -12.42 3.07
CA ALA A 39 31.34 -12.00 4.46
C ALA A 39 31.29 -10.47 4.57
N ALA A 40 30.21 -9.95 5.14
CA ALA A 40 30.11 -8.55 5.50
C ALA A 40 30.93 -8.24 6.78
N PRO A 41 31.33 -6.97 7.00
CA PRO A 41 31.96 -6.56 8.25
C PRO A 41 31.14 -6.97 9.46
N SER A 42 31.83 -7.31 10.55
CA SER A 42 31.17 -7.66 11.81
C SER A 42 30.40 -6.46 12.36
N MET A 43 29.13 -6.66 12.67
CA MET A 43 28.24 -5.65 13.23
C MET A 43 27.33 -6.27 14.30
N PRO A 44 26.77 -5.48 15.22
CA PRO A 44 25.80 -6.00 16.19
C PRO A 44 24.63 -6.69 15.48
N VAL A 45 24.17 -7.83 15.99
CA VAL A 45 23.00 -8.60 15.47
C VAL A 45 21.79 -7.70 15.24
N ALA A 46 21.64 -6.66 16.07
CA ALA A 46 20.54 -5.73 15.96
C ALA A 46 20.45 -5.04 14.57
N VAL A 47 21.60 -4.72 13.97
CA VAL A 47 21.67 -3.97 12.71
C VAL A 47 21.02 -4.71 11.53
N PRO A 48 21.41 -5.95 11.17
CA PRO A 48 20.79 -6.66 10.06
C PRO A 48 19.32 -6.99 10.33
N VAL A 49 18.94 -7.29 11.57
CA VAL A 49 17.55 -7.63 11.92
C VAL A 49 16.63 -6.40 11.78
N ILE A 50 17.05 -5.24 12.27
CA ILE A 50 16.29 -3.99 12.10
C ILE A 50 16.26 -3.60 10.62
N GLY A 51 17.37 -3.77 9.90
CA GLY A 51 17.41 -3.56 8.45
C GLY A 51 16.35 -4.40 7.72
N ALA A 52 16.27 -5.70 8.03
CA ALA A 52 15.28 -6.60 7.45
C ALA A 52 13.84 -6.19 7.84
N LEU A 53 13.61 -5.78 9.09
CA LEU A 53 12.31 -5.28 9.54
C LEU A 53 11.85 -4.07 8.74
N VAL A 54 12.74 -3.08 8.56
CA VAL A 54 12.45 -1.86 7.81
C VAL A 54 12.19 -2.17 6.33
N VAL A 55 13.00 -3.05 5.73
CA VAL A 55 12.80 -3.50 4.35
C VAL A 55 11.45 -4.21 4.19
N GLY A 56 11.12 -5.13 5.09
CA GLY A 56 9.81 -5.79 5.10
C GLY A 56 8.64 -4.81 5.24
N MET A 57 8.79 -3.82 6.13
CA MET A 57 7.80 -2.76 6.32
C MET A 57 7.65 -1.86 5.08
N ALA A 58 8.71 -1.65 4.30
CA ALA A 58 8.65 -0.89 3.05
C ALA A 58 8.01 -1.69 1.90
N ILE A 59 8.23 -3.01 1.86
CA ILE A 59 7.68 -3.90 0.82
C ILE A 59 6.15 -3.94 0.87
N GLY A 60 5.53 -3.99 2.06
CA GLY A 60 4.06 -4.06 2.20
C GLY A 60 3.30 -2.92 1.50
N PRO A 61 3.61 -1.64 1.78
CA PRO A 61 3.06 -0.49 1.07
C PRO A 61 3.38 -0.52 -0.43
N PHE A 62 4.60 -0.93 -0.80
CA PHE A 62 5.03 -0.99 -2.19
C PHE A 62 4.17 -1.96 -3.01
N LEU A 63 3.93 -3.16 -2.49
CA LEU A 63 3.04 -4.17 -3.10
C LEU A 63 1.59 -3.69 -3.17
N THR A 64 1.12 -3.01 -2.13
CA THR A 64 -0.25 -2.46 -2.07
C THR A 64 -0.45 -1.36 -3.14
N ILE A 65 0.50 -0.43 -3.25
CA ILE A 65 0.48 0.63 -4.26
C ILE A 65 0.51 0.03 -5.67
N PHE A 66 1.40 -0.92 -5.93
CA PHE A 66 1.53 -1.56 -7.25
C PHE A 66 0.23 -2.27 -7.66
N SER A 67 -0.37 -3.02 -6.75
CA SER A 67 -1.63 -3.75 -6.96
C SER A 67 -2.82 -2.81 -7.22
N THR A 68 -2.91 -1.70 -6.49
CA THR A 68 -3.99 -0.72 -6.71
C THR A 68 -3.85 0.07 -8.01
N ARG A 69 -2.63 0.31 -8.49
CA ARG A 69 -2.41 0.96 -9.79
C ARG A 69 -2.83 0.07 -10.96
N LEU A 70 -2.65 -1.24 -10.86
CA LEU A 70 -3.03 -2.18 -11.92
C LEU A 70 -4.56 -2.22 -12.11
N ARG A 71 -5.32 -2.30 -11.01
CA ARG A 71 -6.80 -2.31 -11.02
C ARG A 71 -7.43 -1.03 -11.57
N LYS A 72 -6.77 0.12 -11.40
CA LYS A 72 -7.24 1.41 -11.96
C LYS A 72 -7.11 1.48 -13.49
N ARG A 73 -6.26 0.65 -14.12
CA ARG A 73 -6.15 0.59 -15.59
C ARG A 73 -7.36 -0.12 -16.21
N GLU A 74 -7.85 -1.19 -15.58
CA GLU A 74 -9.02 -1.96 -16.04
C GLU A 74 -10.33 -1.16 -15.91
N ALA A 75 -10.49 -0.39 -14.82
CA ALA A 75 -11.67 0.44 -14.61
C ALA A 75 -11.84 1.58 -15.66
N ARG A 76 -10.75 2.00 -16.33
CA ARG A 76 -10.82 2.99 -17.42
C ARG A 76 -11.31 2.39 -18.74
N HIS A 77 -11.19 1.08 -18.94
CA HIS A 77 -11.71 0.41 -20.13
C HIS A 77 -13.20 0.05 -20.02
N SER A 78 -13.71 -0.25 -18.82
CA SER A 78 -15.16 -0.48 -18.63
C SER A 78 -16.01 0.80 -18.66
N ALA A 79 -15.44 1.97 -18.36
CA ALA A 79 -16.16 3.24 -18.46
C ALA A 79 -16.38 3.73 -19.91
N ARG A 80 -15.78 3.07 -20.90
CA ARG A 80 -16.00 3.36 -22.34
C ARG A 80 -17.11 2.48 -22.96
N GLN A 81 -17.66 1.55 -22.19
CA GLN A 81 -18.86 0.79 -22.53
C GLN A 81 -20.07 1.31 -21.74
N VAL A 82 -20.32 2.62 -21.78
CA VAL A 82 -21.70 3.09 -21.64
C VAL A 82 -22.29 2.90 -23.05
N PRO A 83 -23.09 1.85 -23.30
CA PRO A 83 -23.81 1.78 -24.56
C PRO A 83 -24.62 3.06 -24.64
N LEU A 84 -24.39 3.83 -25.71
CA LEU A 84 -25.27 4.91 -26.13
C LEU A 84 -26.68 4.30 -26.13
N LYS A 85 -27.46 4.62 -25.09
CA LYS A 85 -28.88 4.34 -25.06
C LYS A 85 -29.45 5.26 -26.13
N VAL A 86 -29.49 4.74 -27.35
CA VAL A 86 -30.20 5.32 -28.48
C VAL A 86 -31.65 5.35 -28.04
N ASP A 87 -32.04 6.49 -27.46
CA ASP A 87 -33.42 6.81 -27.16
C ASP A 87 -34.12 7.07 -28.49
N ARG A 88 -34.51 5.98 -29.14
CA ARG A 88 -35.35 6.00 -30.33
C ARG A 88 -36.80 6.15 -29.86
N LYS A 89 -37.16 7.29 -29.26
CA LYS A 89 -38.57 7.64 -29.07
C LYS A 89 -39.13 8.18 -30.38
N ASN A 90 -39.67 7.24 -31.14
CA ASN A 90 -40.63 7.28 -32.24
C ASN A 90 -40.84 8.59 -33.05
N PRO A 91 -40.69 8.54 -34.39
CA PRO A 91 -40.95 9.62 -35.32
C PRO A 91 -42.39 9.58 -35.82
N THR A 92 -43.23 10.51 -35.39
CA THR A 92 -44.43 10.89 -36.16
C THR A 92 -44.72 12.36 -35.89
N GLY A 93 -44.03 13.22 -36.62
CA GLY A 93 -44.60 14.52 -36.96
C GLY A 93 -45.78 14.25 -37.88
N VAL A 94 -46.99 14.44 -37.37
CA VAL A 94 -48.16 14.65 -38.21
C VAL A 94 -48.58 16.10 -37.96
N PRO A 95 -48.60 16.96 -39.00
CA PRO A 95 -49.09 18.32 -38.86
C PRO A 95 -50.62 18.25 -38.74
N GLU A 96 -51.14 18.61 -37.58
CA GLU A 96 -52.57 18.81 -37.40
C GLU A 96 -52.94 20.16 -38.04
N ALA A 97 -53.20 20.11 -39.35
CA ALA A 97 -53.81 21.19 -40.11
C ALA A 97 -55.23 20.77 -40.49
N SER A 98 -56.14 21.75 -40.46
CA SER A 98 -57.50 21.77 -41.02
C SER A 98 -58.61 20.98 -40.30
N SER A 99 -59.46 21.69 -39.55
CA SER A 99 -60.87 21.98 -39.93
C SER A 99 -61.46 23.04 -39.00
#